data_AF-A0A1C5F2E8-F1
#
_entry.id   AF-A0A1C5F2E8-F1
#
_cell.length_a   1.000
_cell.length_b   1.000
_cell.length_c   1.000
_cell.angle_alpha   90.00
_cell.angle_beta   90.00
_cell.angle_gamma   90.00
#
_symmetry.space_group_name_H-M   'P 1'
#
loop_
_entity.id
_entity.type
_entity.pdbx_description
1 polymer ?
#
loop_
_entity_poly.entity_id
_entity_poly.type
_entity_poly.pdbx_seq_one_letter_code
_entity_poly.pdbx_strand_id
1 'polypeptide(L)'
;MMWAVGVGLSCRLVPDGLWELAAPSLPVFKSRPQGGGTAPVDERAAFASVVYVLTGGCAWRHLPGEFGVSPATEHRRCTAWTKVGVWRRLHRPVLDELGAKGESD
;
A
#
# COMPACT_ATOMS: atom_id res chain seq x y z
N MET A 1 -16.84 14.30 -4.35
CA MET A 1 -15.72 15.00 -3.66
C MET A 1 -15.25 14.20 -2.43
N MET A 2 -14.95 12.89 -2.58
CA MET A 2 -14.66 12.00 -1.43
C MET A 2 -13.32 11.22 -1.54
N TRP A 3 -12.45 11.56 -2.50
CA TRP A 3 -11.24 10.78 -2.82
C TRP A 3 -9.93 11.53 -2.51
N ALA A 4 -9.99 12.81 -2.15
CA ALA A 4 -8.78 13.64 -1.98
C ALA A 4 -8.02 13.38 -0.66
N VAL A 5 -8.70 12.89 0.38
CA VAL A 5 -8.08 12.66 1.70
C VAL A 5 -7.22 11.39 1.71
N GLY A 6 -7.69 10.31 1.07
CA GLY A 6 -6.94 9.05 0.97
C GLY A 6 -5.63 9.17 0.16
N VAL A 7 -5.60 10.05 -0.84
CA VAL A 7 -4.39 10.33 -1.63
C VAL A 7 -3.31 10.99 -0.77
N GLY A 8 -3.67 11.93 0.10
CA GLY A 8 -2.71 12.63 0.96
C GLY A 8 -1.99 11.69 1.94
N LEU A 9 -2.74 10.79 2.60
CA LEU A 9 -2.15 9.80 3.50
C LEU A 9 -1.29 8.78 2.74
N SER A 10 -1.76 8.36 1.56
CA SER A 10 -1.03 7.43 0.69
C SER A 10 0.31 8.02 0.20
N CYS A 11 0.33 9.29 -0.21
CA CYS A 11 1.56 9.97 -0.60
C CYS A 11 2.52 10.20 0.57
N ARG A 12 2.01 10.38 1.79
CA ARG A 12 2.84 10.55 2.99
C ARG A 12 3.48 9.23 3.44
N LEU A 13 2.70 8.15 3.45
CA LEU A 13 3.19 6.82 3.82
C LEU A 13 4.05 6.19 2.74
N VAL A 14 3.70 6.46 1.47
CA VAL A 14 4.39 5.94 0.30
C VAL A 14 4.73 7.13 -0.59
N PRO A 15 5.85 7.83 -0.35
CA PRO A 15 6.33 8.90 -1.24
C PRO A 15 6.64 8.35 -2.64
N ASP A 16 6.73 9.24 -3.63
CA ASP A 16 6.85 8.84 -5.04
C ASP A 16 8.07 7.93 -5.29
N GLY A 17 9.23 8.25 -4.71
CA GLY A 17 10.43 7.40 -4.85
C GLY A 17 10.24 5.99 -4.27
N LEU A 18 9.54 5.85 -3.14
CA LEU A 18 9.20 4.52 -2.61
C LEU A 18 8.20 3.80 -3.50
N TRP A 19 7.21 4.52 -4.03
CA TRP A 19 6.24 3.96 -4.95
C TRP A 19 6.88 3.45 -6.24
N GLU A 20 7.85 4.18 -6.81
CA GLU A 20 8.57 3.76 -8.01
C GLU A 20 9.37 2.46 -7.81
N LEU A 21 9.91 2.24 -6.61
CA LEU A 21 10.57 0.99 -6.24
C LEU A 21 9.58 -0.14 -5.97
N ALA A 22 8.41 0.21 -5.40
CA ALA A 22 7.40 -0.74 -5.01
C ALA A 22 6.57 -1.27 -6.19
N ALA A 23 6.03 -0.36 -7.02
CA ALA A 23 5.17 -0.65 -8.15
C ALA A 23 5.62 -1.84 -9.02
N PRO A 24 6.88 -1.95 -9.48
CA PRO A 24 7.32 -3.08 -10.32
C PRO A 24 7.39 -4.42 -9.58
N SER A 25 7.50 -4.40 -8.24
CA SER A 25 7.51 -5.61 -7.42
C SER A 25 6.09 -6.09 -7.08
N LEU A 26 5.09 -5.22 -7.16
CA LEU A 26 3.72 -5.55 -6.81
C LEU A 26 3.06 -6.37 -7.93
N PRO A 27 2.49 -7.55 -7.60
CA PRO A 27 1.69 -8.27 -8.58
C PRO A 27 0.46 -7.44 -8.96
N VAL A 28 0.25 -7.25 -10.26
CA VAL A 28 -0.88 -6.50 -10.81
C VAL A 28 -2.18 -7.21 -10.44
N PHE A 29 -3.01 -6.56 -9.63
CA PHE A 29 -4.34 -7.05 -9.31
C PHE A 29 -5.32 -6.50 -10.35
N LYS A 30 -5.49 -7.22 -11.46
CA LYS A 30 -6.48 -6.83 -12.47
C LYS A 30 -7.89 -6.87 -11.87
N SER A 31 -8.61 -5.76 -12.00
CA SER A 31 -10.04 -5.70 -11.74
C SER A 31 -10.75 -6.76 -12.59
N ARG A 32 -11.64 -7.53 -11.98
CA ARG A 32 -12.35 -8.62 -12.65
C ARG A 32 -13.23 -8.01 -13.77
N PRO A 33 -13.21 -8.53 -15.01
CA PRO A 33 -13.95 -7.95 -16.15
C PRO A 33 -15.48 -8.11 -16.08
N GLN A 34 -16.00 -8.73 -15.02
CA GLN A 34 -17.44 -8.89 -14.82
C GLN A 34 -17.99 -7.58 -14.26
N GLY A 35 -18.38 -6.69 -15.18
CA GLY A 35 -18.87 -5.34 -14.92
C GLY A 35 -19.87 -5.32 -13.77
N GLY A 36 -19.52 -4.57 -12.71
CA GLY A 36 -20.25 -4.56 -11.44
C GLY A 36 -19.37 -4.44 -10.19
N GLY A 37 -18.07 -4.11 -10.32
CA GLY A 37 -17.15 -3.94 -9.19
C GLY A 37 -16.70 -2.50 -9.01
N THR A 38 -16.51 -2.10 -7.75
CA THR A 38 -15.94 -0.82 -7.29
C THR A 38 -14.75 -0.39 -8.16
N ALA A 39 -14.71 0.91 -8.49
CA ALA A 39 -13.69 1.56 -9.30
C ALA A 39 -12.27 1.04 -8.98
N PRO A 40 -11.36 0.98 -9.98
CA PRO A 40 -9.98 0.55 -9.77
C PRO A 40 -9.39 1.33 -8.60
N VAL A 41 -9.18 0.63 -7.49
CA VAL A 41 -8.50 1.18 -6.32
C VAL A 41 -7.09 1.53 -6.78
N ASP A 42 -6.68 2.76 -6.49
CA ASP A 42 -5.32 3.21 -6.71
C ASP A 42 -4.35 2.21 -6.07
N GLU A 43 -3.47 1.60 -6.88
CA GLU A 43 -2.54 0.56 -6.40
C GLU A 43 -1.60 1.10 -5.33
N ARG A 44 -1.30 2.41 -5.35
CA ARG A 44 -0.54 3.09 -4.30
C ARG A 44 -1.34 3.23 -3.03
N ALA A 45 -2.62 3.55 -3.10
CA ALA A 45 -3.49 3.58 -1.92
C ALA A 45 -3.62 2.19 -1.28
N ALA A 46 -3.76 1.15 -2.11
CA ALA A 46 -3.74 -0.24 -1.63
C ALA A 46 -2.42 -0.60 -0.95
N PHE A 47 -1.28 -0.24 -1.55
CA PHE A 47 0.03 -0.48 -0.96
C PHE A 47 0.23 0.29 0.34
N ALA A 48 -0.13 1.57 0.37
CA ALA A 48 -0.09 2.42 1.56
C ALA A 48 -0.96 1.87 2.69
N SER A 49 -2.13 1.31 2.39
CA SER A 49 -3.02 0.70 3.39
C SER A 49 -2.38 -0.51 4.08
N VAL A 50 -1.65 -1.33 3.33
CA VAL A 50 -0.94 -2.49 3.88
C VAL A 50 0.28 -2.03 4.67
N VAL A 51 1.04 -1.05 4.16
CA VAL A 51 2.16 -0.45 4.89
C VAL A 51 1.68 0.13 6.22
N TYR A 52 0.57 0.85 6.25
CA TYR A 52 -0.02 1.41 7.47
C TYR A 52 -0.32 0.34 8.53
N VAL A 53 -0.92 -0.78 8.13
CA VAL A 53 -1.20 -1.89 9.04
C VAL A 53 0.08 -2.55 9.54
N LEU A 54 1.07 -2.73 8.66
CA LEU A 54 2.34 -3.37 9.01
C LEU A 54 3.22 -2.49 9.92
N THR A 55 3.27 -1.18 9.70
CA THR A 55 4.07 -0.25 10.50
C THR A 55 3.36 0.18 11.77
N GLY A 56 2.05 0.41 11.72
CA GLY A 56 1.25 0.83 12.85
C GLY A 56 0.81 -0.30 13.79
N GLY A 57 1.01 -1.57 13.40
CA GLY A 57 0.58 -2.75 14.17
C GLY A 57 -0.94 -2.81 14.41
N CYS A 58 -1.72 -2.04 13.64
CA CYS A 58 -3.15 -1.91 13.83
C CYS A 58 -3.90 -3.10 13.23
N ALA A 59 -4.98 -3.53 13.87
CA ALA A 59 -5.84 -4.55 13.28
C ALA A 59 -6.44 -4.03 11.96
N TRP A 60 -6.58 -4.90 10.95
CA TRP A 60 -7.20 -4.56 9.65
C TRP A 60 -8.59 -3.89 9.76
N ARG A 61 -9.32 -4.16 10.84
CA ARG A 61 -10.62 -3.53 11.14
C ARG A 61 -10.54 -2.03 11.45
N HIS A 62 -9.35 -1.54 11.85
CA HIS A 62 -9.07 -0.13 12.10
C HIS A 62 -8.46 0.56 10.89
N LEU A 63 -8.43 -0.12 9.74
CA LEU A 63 -8.01 0.50 8.50
C LEU A 63 -8.96 1.66 8.19
N PRO A 64 -8.45 2.88 8.00
CA PRO A 64 -9.32 4.00 7.72
C PRO A 64 -10.00 3.82 6.35
N GLY A 65 -11.29 4.12 6.30
CA GLY A 65 -12.11 3.95 5.08
C GLY A 65 -11.67 4.83 3.91
N GLU A 66 -10.79 5.79 4.15
CA GLU A 66 -10.20 6.69 3.14
C GLU A 66 -9.40 5.96 2.06
N PHE A 67 -8.93 4.74 2.32
CA PHE A 67 -8.28 3.90 1.31
C PHE A 67 -9.28 3.29 0.31
N GLY A 68 -10.59 3.36 0.57
CA GLY A 68 -11.62 2.84 -0.34
C GLY A 68 -11.60 1.32 -0.51
N VAL A 69 -10.98 0.59 0.42
CA VAL A 69 -10.77 -0.86 0.35
C VAL A 69 -11.37 -1.58 1.54
N SER A 70 -11.83 -2.81 1.30
CA SER A 70 -12.29 -3.69 2.37
C SER A 70 -11.10 -4.30 3.11
N PRO A 71 -11.10 -4.33 4.46
CA PRO A 71 -10.09 -5.02 5.26
C PRO A 71 -9.81 -6.47 4.82
N ALA A 72 -10.84 -7.19 4.38
CA ALA A 72 -10.71 -8.56 3.94
C ALA A 72 -9.96 -8.68 2.60
N THR A 73 -10.16 -7.73 1.68
CA THR A 73 -9.44 -7.65 0.40
C THR A 73 -7.97 -7.35 0.65
N GLU A 74 -7.70 -6.42 1.55
CA GLU A 74 -6.34 -5.94 1.81
C GLU A 74 -5.51 -6.97 2.57
N HIS A 75 -6.13 -7.71 3.50
CA HIS A 75 -5.49 -8.85 4.12
C HIS A 75 -5.12 -9.95 3.11
N ARG A 76 -6.00 -10.25 2.14
CA ARG A 76 -5.70 -11.21 1.06
C ARG A 76 -4.55 -10.72 0.18
N ARG A 77 -4.54 -9.43 -0.16
CA ARG A 77 -3.49 -8.78 -0.94
C ARG A 77 -2.15 -8.82 -0.21
N CYS A 78 -2.11 -8.44 1.07
CA CYS A 78 -0.93 -8.54 1.92
C CYS A 78 -0.40 -9.99 2.01
N THR A 79 -1.31 -10.97 2.17
CA THR A 79 -0.94 -12.39 2.19
C THR A 79 -0.33 -12.84 0.86
N ALA A 80 -0.91 -12.42 -0.28
CA ALA A 80 -0.39 -12.72 -1.60
C ALA A 80 1.01 -12.11 -1.81
N TRP A 81 1.20 -10.84 -1.44
CA TRP A 81 2.48 -10.14 -1.51
C TRP A 81 3.56 -10.81 -0.65
N THR A 82 3.18 -11.25 0.55
CA THR A 82 4.08 -12.00 1.43
C THR A 82 4.51 -13.32 0.78
N LYS A 83 3.59 -14.06 0.17
CA LYS A 83 3.88 -15.33 -0.51
C LYS A 83 4.84 -15.16 -1.70
N VAL A 84 4.68 -14.10 -2.49
CA VAL A 84 5.57 -13.81 -3.62
C VAL A 84 6.86 -13.08 -3.21
N GLY A 85 7.02 -12.77 -1.91
CA GLY A 85 8.23 -12.17 -1.36
C GLY A 85 8.41 -10.69 -1.68
N VAL A 86 7.33 -9.94 -1.94
CA VAL A 86 7.35 -8.48 -2.18
C VAL A 86 8.16 -7.77 -1.08
N TRP A 87 7.87 -8.06 0.19
CA TRP A 87 8.55 -7.40 1.32
C TRP A 87 10.06 -7.58 1.29
N ARG A 88 10.55 -8.75 0.91
CA ARG A 88 12.01 -9.00 0.82
C ARG A 88 12.66 -8.19 -0.30
N ARG A 89 11.94 -7.92 -1.39
CA ARG A 89 12.43 -7.09 -2.50
C ARG A 89 12.42 -5.61 -2.15
N LEU A 90 11.46 -5.18 -1.32
CA LEU A 90 11.34 -3.80 -0.84
C LEU A 90 12.25 -3.48 0.36
N HIS A 91 12.58 -4.47 1.18
CA HIS A 91 13.35 -4.27 2.42
C HIS A 91 14.74 -3.68 2.18
N ARG A 92 15.37 -3.97 1.04
CA ARG A 92 16.70 -3.45 0.72
C ARG A 92 16.68 -1.95 0.41
N PRO A 93 15.88 -1.46 -0.57
CA PRO A 93 15.86 -0.04 -0.88
C PRO A 93 15.14 0.81 0.18
N VAL A 94 14.17 0.26 0.92
CA VAL A 94 13.50 0.98 2.02
C VAL A 94 14.45 1.28 3.17
N LEU A 95 15.36 0.36 3.52
CA LEU A 95 16.36 0.62 4.56
C LEU A 95 17.42 1.63 4.11
N ASP A 96 17.77 1.68 2.83
CA ASP A 96 18.70 2.70 2.31
C ASP A 96 18.05 4.10 2.34
N GLU A 97 16.76 4.22 1.99
CA GLU A 97 16.02 5.49 2.03
C GLU A 97 15.61 5.91 3.47
N LEU A 98 15.20 4.98 4.33
CA LEU A 98 14.88 5.28 5.73
C LEU A 98 16.13 5.46 6.60
N GLY A 99 17.24 4.80 6.25
CA GLY A 99 18.56 5.07 6.83
C GLY A 99 19.05 6.48 6.49
N ALA A 100 18.78 6.97 5.27
CA ALA A 100 19.08 8.34 4.86
C ALA A 100 18.15 9.39 5.51
N LYS A 101 16.92 9.03 5.90
CA LYS A 101 15.98 9.91 6.62
C LYS A 101 16.09 9.85 8.15
N GLY A 102 17.01 9.05 8.69
CA GLY A 102 17.35 9.04 10.11
C GLY A 102 18.19 10.24 10.57
N GLU A 103 18.63 11.09 9.65
CA GLU A 103 19.40 12.30 9.92
C GLU A 103 18.67 13.54 9.37
N SER A 104 17.59 13.93 10.02
CA SER A 104 17.01 15.27 9.90
C SER A 104 16.16 15.53 11.16
N ASP A 105 16.86 16.04 12.17
CA ASP A 105 16.44 16.92 13.28
C ASP A 105 15.11 16.63 14.01
#